data_AF-A0A853AZ65-F1
#
_entry.id   AF-A0A853AZ65-F1
#
_cell.length_a   1.000
_cell.length_b   1.000
_cell.length_c   1.000
_cell.angle_alpha   90.00
_cell.angle_beta   90.00
_cell.angle_gamma   90.00
#
_symmetry.space_group_name_H-M   'P 1'
#
loop_
_entity.id
_entity.type
_entity.pdbx_description
1 polymer ?
#
loop_
_entity_poly.entity_id
_entity_poly.type
_entity_poly.pdbx_seq_one_letter_code
_entity_poly.pdbx_strand_id
1 'polypeptide(L)'
;MGRPRYDTDDALSLGALAAHEAGHGVIAVVQGVQVLHCHLGATTGYTRHRNVDADHPEIALAILLAGQEAEAYWLTRYAGYWFGSALRTAADAAEHDLREIRRLRKRHGLSENRLRSHTRSLVRRHWNRIDRAGHRLYSRGRLSGSAL
;
A
#
# COMPACT_ATOMS: atom_id res chain seq x y z
N MET A 1 -7.19 -22.00 4.37
CA MET A 1 -7.94 -20.88 4.97
C MET A 1 -8.83 -20.31 3.89
N GLY A 2 -10.14 -20.18 4.12
CA GLY A 2 -11.05 -19.50 3.18
C GLY A 2 -10.72 -18.02 3.09
N ARG A 3 -10.99 -17.40 1.93
CA ARG A 3 -10.87 -15.94 1.78
C ARG A 3 -11.87 -15.24 2.72
N PRO A 4 -11.51 -14.10 3.34
CA PRO A 4 -12.47 -13.30 4.09
C PRO A 4 -13.64 -12.89 3.20
N ARG A 5 -14.84 -12.81 3.78
CA ARG A 5 -15.99 -12.16 3.13
C ARG A 5 -15.93 -10.66 3.40
N TYR A 6 -16.13 -9.88 2.34
CA TYR A 6 -16.19 -8.42 2.37
C TYR A 6 -17.60 -8.00 1.97
N ASP A 7 -18.57 -8.38 2.79
CA ASP A 7 -20.00 -8.29 2.48
C ASP A 7 -20.67 -7.03 3.06
N THR A 8 -19.95 -6.24 3.86
CA THR A 8 -20.40 -4.94 4.37
C THR A 8 -19.46 -3.82 3.92
N ASP A 9 -19.96 -2.59 3.91
CA ASP A 9 -19.15 -1.39 3.59
C ASP A 9 -17.97 -1.24 4.54
N ASP A 10 -18.14 -1.57 5.82
CA ASP A 10 -17.07 -1.59 6.81
C ASP A 10 -16.02 -2.66 6.49
N ALA A 11 -16.45 -3.87 6.11
CA ALA A 11 -15.54 -4.95 5.72
C ALA A 11 -14.78 -4.61 4.43
N LEU A 12 -15.44 -3.96 3.46
CA LEU A 12 -14.81 -3.47 2.24
C LEU A 12 -13.77 -2.40 2.56
N SER A 13 -14.12 -1.43 3.40
CA SER A 13 -13.22 -0.34 3.81
C SER A 13 -12.00 -0.87 4.55
N LEU A 14 -12.20 -1.80 5.49
CA LEU A 14 -11.12 -2.43 6.24
C LEU A 14 -10.26 -3.35 5.35
N GLY A 15 -10.86 -4.01 4.36
CA GLY A 15 -10.17 -4.81 3.35
C GLY A 15 -9.27 -3.96 2.44
N ALA A 16 -9.77 -2.80 2.01
CA ALA A 16 -9.03 -1.81 1.23
C ALA A 16 -7.84 -1.26 2.04
N LEU A 17 -8.07 -0.88 3.30
CA LEU A 17 -7.01 -0.42 4.21
C LEU A 17 -5.96 -1.51 4.49
N ALA A 18 -6.37 -2.76 4.64
CA ALA A 18 -5.44 -3.87 4.79
C ALA A 18 -4.54 -4.05 3.54
N ALA A 19 -5.11 -3.86 2.35
CA ALA A 19 -4.36 -3.90 1.10
C ALA A 19 -3.40 -2.71 0.96
N HIS A 20 -3.80 -1.53 1.42
CA HIS A 20 -2.97 -0.33 1.49
C HIS A 20 -1.69 -0.60 2.30
N GLU A 21 -1.84 -1.06 3.54
CA GLU A 21 -0.70 -1.35 4.41
C GLU A 21 0.17 -2.50 3.90
N ALA A 22 -0.45 -3.55 3.36
CA ALA A 22 0.28 -4.63 2.71
C ALA A 22 1.05 -4.13 1.48
N GLY A 23 0.54 -3.14 0.76
CA GLY A 23 1.20 -2.46 -0.34
C GLY A 23 2.53 -1.84 0.09
N HIS A 24 2.51 -1.00 1.13
CA HIS A 24 3.74 -0.43 1.70
C HIS A 24 4.72 -1.53 2.11
N GLY A 25 4.25 -2.49 2.91
CA GLY A 25 5.10 -3.52 3.49
C GLY A 25 5.78 -4.41 2.44
N VAL A 26 5.01 -4.91 1.48
CA VAL A 26 5.55 -5.80 0.44
C VAL A 26 6.50 -5.06 -0.50
N ILE A 27 6.16 -3.82 -0.91
CA ILE A 27 7.04 -3.04 -1.78
C ILE A 27 8.33 -2.64 -1.06
N ALA A 28 8.27 -2.30 0.23
CA ALA A 28 9.46 -2.08 1.04
C ALA A 28 10.38 -3.31 1.03
N VAL A 29 9.85 -4.51 1.30
CA VAL A 29 10.66 -5.75 1.28
C VAL A 29 11.23 -6.04 -0.10
N VAL A 30 10.45 -5.84 -1.17
CA VAL A 30 10.93 -6.03 -2.56
C VAL A 30 12.08 -5.08 -2.91
N GLN A 31 12.06 -3.87 -2.35
CA GLN A 31 13.12 -2.87 -2.51
C GLN A 31 14.30 -3.06 -1.53
N GLY A 32 14.34 -4.17 -0.79
CA GLY A 32 15.42 -4.46 0.17
C GLY A 32 15.32 -3.70 1.48
N VAL A 33 14.20 -3.03 1.75
CA VAL A 33 13.97 -2.28 2.99
C VAL A 33 13.42 -3.21 4.05
N GLN A 34 14.07 -3.20 5.23
CA GLN A 34 13.60 -3.96 6.37
C GLN A 34 12.27 -3.40 6.89
N VAL A 35 11.24 -4.23 6.86
CA VAL A 35 9.96 -3.95 7.53
C VAL A 35 10.00 -4.54 8.93
N LEU A 36 9.59 -3.76 9.92
CA LEU A 36 9.43 -4.22 11.31
C LEU A 36 8.07 -4.93 11.45
N HIS A 37 6.99 -4.20 11.13
CA HIS A 37 5.64 -4.73 11.17
C HIS A 37 4.64 -3.87 10.39
N CYS A 38 3.52 -4.49 10.01
CA CYS A 38 2.29 -3.83 9.58
C CYS A 38 1.23 -4.03 10.66
N HIS A 39 0.43 -2.99 10.92
CA HIS A 39 -0.67 -3.03 11.87
C HIS A 39 -1.95 -2.51 11.21
N LEU A 40 -3.07 -3.08 11.61
CA LEU A 40 -4.41 -2.70 11.18
C LEU A 40 -5.32 -2.68 12.41
N GLY A 41 -5.82 -1.49 12.73
CA GLY A 41 -6.90 -1.25 13.68
C GLY A 41 -8.25 -1.17 12.97
N ALA A 42 -9.29 -0.82 13.72
CA ALA A 42 -10.66 -0.75 13.18
C ALA A 42 -10.83 0.33 12.10
N THR A 43 -10.11 1.44 12.20
CA THR A 43 -10.25 2.61 11.32
C THR A 43 -8.92 3.14 10.79
N THR A 44 -7.79 2.59 11.23
CA THR A 44 -6.45 3.06 10.87
C THR A 44 -5.50 1.90 10.64
N GLY A 45 -4.49 2.12 9.82
CA GLY A 45 -3.40 1.18 9.56
C GLY A 45 -2.08 1.92 9.63
N TYR A 46 -0.98 1.18 9.80
CA TYR A 46 0.34 1.70 9.51
C TYR A 46 1.35 0.58 9.26
N THR A 47 2.36 0.92 8.46
CA THR A 47 3.50 0.06 8.16
C THR A 47 4.78 0.71 8.65
N ARG A 48 5.50 0.02 9.54
CA ARG A 48 6.77 0.51 10.08
C ARG A 48 7.93 -0.20 9.41
N HIS A 49 8.77 0.56 8.71
CA HIS A 49 9.99 0.08 8.09
C HIS A 49 11.20 0.93 8.50
N ARG A 50 12.42 0.46 8.19
CA ARG A 50 13.63 1.25 8.37
C ARG A 50 13.58 2.48 7.46
N ASN A 51 14.07 3.61 7.95
CA ASN A 51 14.10 4.86 7.18
C ASN A 51 15.00 4.70 5.93
N VAL A 52 14.53 5.21 4.78
CA VAL A 52 15.16 5.09 3.47
C VAL A 52 15.41 6.46 2.82
N ASP A 53 14.99 7.55 3.47
CA ASP A 53 14.71 8.83 2.81
C ASP A 53 15.95 9.63 2.39
N ALA A 54 17.09 9.45 3.08
CA ALA A 54 18.27 10.27 2.82
C ALA A 54 19.04 9.83 1.56
N ASP A 55 19.19 8.52 1.37
CA ASP A 55 20.10 7.95 0.38
C ASP A 55 19.37 7.37 -0.85
N HIS A 56 18.06 7.08 -0.74
CA HIS A 56 17.28 6.43 -1.80
C HIS A 56 15.85 6.99 -1.92
N PRO A 57 15.69 8.26 -2.35
CA PRO A 57 14.39 8.94 -2.40
C PRO A 57 13.39 8.27 -3.35
N GLU A 58 13.85 7.63 -4.42
CA GLU A 58 13.00 6.85 -5.32
C GLU A 58 12.37 5.62 -4.66
N ILE A 59 13.11 4.97 -3.74
CA ILE A 59 12.60 3.82 -2.98
C ILE A 59 11.54 4.30 -1.98
N ALA A 60 11.85 5.36 -1.23
CA ALA A 60 10.89 5.97 -0.30
C ALA A 60 9.58 6.37 -1.02
N LEU A 61 9.69 7.02 -2.18
CA LEU A 61 8.54 7.40 -3.00
C LEU A 61 7.76 6.19 -3.54
N ALA A 62 8.45 5.13 -3.97
CA ALA A 62 7.79 3.92 -4.42
C ALA A 62 7.01 3.23 -3.29
N ILE A 63 7.56 3.21 -2.07
CA ILE A 63 6.88 2.68 -0.89
C ILE A 63 5.63 3.52 -0.58
N LEU A 64 5.75 4.85 -0.50
CA LEU A 64 4.62 5.74 -0.24
C LEU A 64 3.50 5.61 -1.30
N LEU A 65 3.86 5.48 -2.58
CA LEU A 65 2.89 5.29 -3.66
C LEU A 65 2.25 3.90 -3.65
N ALA A 66 2.89 2.90 -3.04
CA ALA A 66 2.42 1.53 -3.08
C ALA A 66 1.10 1.32 -2.34
N GLY A 67 0.86 2.06 -1.25
CA GLY A 67 -0.39 1.98 -0.49
C GLY A 67 -1.59 2.30 -1.36
N GLN A 68 -1.60 3.49 -1.96
CA GLN A 68 -2.67 3.93 -2.87
C GLN A 68 -2.85 2.99 -4.08
N GLU A 69 -1.76 2.57 -4.74
CA GLU A 69 -1.85 1.69 -5.91
C GLU A 69 -2.34 0.28 -5.54
N ALA A 70 -1.98 -0.25 -4.37
CA ALA A 70 -2.45 -1.54 -3.88
C ALA A 70 -3.92 -1.49 -3.48
N GLU A 71 -4.34 -0.45 -2.77
CA GLU A 71 -5.73 -0.20 -2.39
C GLU A 71 -6.62 -0.08 -3.64
N ALA A 72 -6.20 0.72 -4.62
CA ALA A 72 -6.95 0.88 -5.86
C ALA A 72 -7.08 -0.46 -6.61
N TYR A 73 -6.03 -1.28 -6.62
CA TYR A 73 -6.05 -2.58 -7.27
C TYR A 73 -6.93 -3.59 -6.52
N TRP A 74 -7.02 -3.47 -5.19
CA TRP A 74 -7.92 -4.24 -4.36
C TRP A 74 -9.39 -3.87 -4.64
N LEU A 75 -9.73 -2.58 -4.61
CA LEU A 75 -11.08 -2.07 -4.89
C LEU A 75 -11.57 -2.48 -6.28
N THR A 76 -10.70 -2.49 -7.28
CA THR A 76 -11.05 -3.02 -8.61
C THR A 76 -11.38 -4.50 -8.60
N ARG A 77 -10.65 -5.32 -7.83
CA ARG A 77 -10.87 -6.76 -7.80
C ARG A 77 -12.05 -7.21 -6.94
N TYR A 78 -12.27 -6.55 -5.81
CA TYR A 78 -13.18 -7.03 -4.78
C TYR A 78 -14.42 -6.16 -4.60
N ALA A 79 -14.38 -4.89 -5.03
CA ALA A 79 -15.50 -3.95 -4.91
C ALA A 79 -16.07 -3.53 -6.28
N GLY A 80 -15.52 -4.02 -7.40
CA GLY A 80 -16.03 -3.75 -8.75
C GLY A 80 -15.71 -2.36 -9.30
N TYR A 81 -14.78 -1.62 -8.68
CA TYR A 81 -14.44 -0.26 -9.11
C TYR A 81 -13.62 -0.26 -10.40
N TRP A 82 -13.90 0.67 -11.31
CA TRP A 82 -12.94 1.02 -12.35
C TRP A 82 -11.66 1.58 -11.71
N PHE A 83 -10.48 1.17 -12.21
CA PHE A 83 -9.21 1.49 -11.58
C PHE A 83 -8.97 3.00 -11.37
N GLY A 84 -9.39 3.84 -12.34
CA GLY A 84 -9.29 5.30 -12.20
C GLY A 84 -10.18 5.87 -11.08
N SER A 85 -11.36 5.29 -10.86
CA SER A 85 -12.24 5.65 -9.72
C SER A 85 -11.66 5.13 -8.41
N ALA A 86 -11.15 3.90 -8.40
CA ALA A 86 -10.49 3.30 -7.24
C ALA A 86 -9.28 4.11 -6.77
N LEU A 87 -8.46 4.65 -7.69
CA LEU A 87 -7.35 5.53 -7.36
C LEU A 87 -7.79 6.83 -6.68
N ARG A 88 -8.93 7.40 -7.10
CA ARG A 88 -9.49 8.59 -6.46
C ARG A 88 -9.99 8.27 -5.06
N THR A 89 -10.71 7.16 -4.89
CA THR A 89 -11.15 6.68 -3.58
C THR A 89 -9.97 6.44 -2.63
N ALA A 90 -8.92 5.77 -3.11
CA ALA A 90 -7.71 5.52 -2.32
C ALA A 90 -6.89 6.79 -2.01
N ALA A 91 -7.12 7.90 -2.72
CA ALA A 91 -6.39 9.15 -2.46
C ALA A 91 -6.76 9.76 -1.10
N ASP A 92 -8.00 9.57 -0.65
CA ASP A 92 -8.48 10.12 0.62
C ASP A 92 -7.81 9.42 1.82
N ALA A 93 -7.65 8.09 1.75
CA ALA A 93 -6.90 7.33 2.75
C ALA A 93 -5.39 7.62 2.70
N ALA A 94 -4.86 7.96 1.52
CA ALA A 94 -3.44 8.23 1.30
C ALA A 94 -3.02 9.71 1.50
N GLU A 95 -3.84 10.57 2.14
CA GLU A 95 -3.55 12.01 2.22
C GLU A 95 -2.16 12.30 2.83
N HIS A 96 -1.78 11.55 3.87
CA HIS A 96 -0.46 11.68 4.50
C HIS A 96 0.67 11.33 3.52
N ASP A 97 0.58 10.18 2.84
CA ASP A 97 1.59 9.75 1.88
C ASP A 97 1.70 10.72 0.72
N LEU A 98 0.57 11.21 0.20
CA LEU A 98 0.55 12.16 -0.91
C LEU A 98 1.21 13.50 -0.52
N ARG A 99 1.09 13.93 0.74
CA ARG A 99 1.83 15.09 1.25
C ARG A 99 3.34 14.83 1.30
N GLU A 100 3.76 13.68 1.80
CA GLU A 100 5.19 13.34 1.85
C GLU A 100 5.79 13.13 0.44
N ILE A 101 5.03 12.53 -0.49
CA ILE A 101 5.40 12.39 -1.90
C ILE A 101 5.66 13.76 -2.52
N ARG A 102 4.77 14.74 -2.29
CA ARG A 102 4.96 16.12 -2.79
C ARG A 102 6.24 16.74 -2.21
N ARG A 103 6.50 16.52 -0.92
CA ARG A 103 7.70 17.03 -0.22
C ARG A 103 8.99 16.44 -0.79
N LEU A 104 9.08 15.12 -0.87
CA LEU A 104 10.26 14.41 -1.37
C LEU A 104 10.51 14.70 -2.84
N ARG A 105 9.47 14.72 -3.67
CA ARG A 105 9.61 15.07 -5.10
C ARG A 105 10.16 16.46 -5.31
N LYS A 106 9.68 17.45 -4.56
CA LYS A 106 10.19 18.82 -4.63
C LYS A 106 11.65 18.88 -4.19
N ARG A 107 12.01 18.15 -3.12
CA ARG A 107 13.38 18.12 -2.58
C ARG A 107 14.38 17.50 -3.55
N HIS A 108 13.99 16.45 -4.28
CA HIS A 108 14.91 15.64 -5.11
C HIS A 108 14.71 15.81 -6.62
N GLY A 109 13.79 16.67 -7.09
CA GLY A 109 13.57 16.92 -8.51
C GLY A 109 12.98 15.74 -9.30
N LEU A 110 12.16 14.90 -8.65
CA LEU A 110 11.68 13.64 -9.22
C LEU A 110 10.32 13.75 -9.94
N SER A 111 10.21 13.08 -11.10
CA SER A 111 8.98 13.03 -11.91
C SER A 111 7.93 12.09 -11.30
N GLU A 112 6.73 12.61 -11.02
CA GLU A 112 5.62 11.81 -10.47
C GLU A 112 5.21 10.69 -11.41
N ASN A 113 5.04 11.02 -12.70
CA ASN A 113 4.46 10.13 -13.68
C ASN A 113 5.33 8.88 -13.85
N ARG A 114 6.65 9.07 -13.88
CA ARG A 114 7.61 7.96 -13.94
C ARG A 114 7.52 7.08 -12.70
N LEU A 115 7.48 7.69 -11.50
CA LEU A 115 7.41 6.96 -10.23
C LEU A 115 6.08 6.22 -10.06
N ARG A 116 4.95 6.83 -10.42
CA ARG A 116 3.63 6.17 -10.40
C ARG A 116 3.58 4.99 -11.36
N SER A 117 4.03 5.18 -12.60
CA SER A 117 4.07 4.10 -13.60
C SER A 117 4.96 2.93 -13.13
N HIS A 118 6.12 3.25 -12.57
CA HIS A 118 7.03 2.26 -12.00
C HIS A 118 6.40 1.52 -10.80
N THR A 119 5.85 2.25 -9.84
CA THR A 119 5.23 1.69 -8.63
C THR A 119 4.03 0.82 -8.98
N ARG A 120 3.17 1.27 -9.90
CA ARG A 120 2.05 0.46 -10.42
C ARG A 120 2.52 -0.86 -11.01
N SER A 121 3.62 -0.82 -11.77
CA SER A 121 4.19 -2.03 -12.36
C SER A 121 4.72 -2.98 -11.28
N LEU A 122 5.34 -2.47 -10.22
CA LEU A 122 5.77 -3.25 -9.06
C LEU A 122 4.59 -3.88 -8.31
N VAL A 123 3.57 -3.08 -7.97
CA VAL A 123 2.36 -3.55 -7.30
C VAL A 123 1.69 -4.66 -8.10
N ARG A 124 1.55 -4.48 -9.42
CA ARG A 124 0.97 -5.51 -10.30
C ARG A 124 1.81 -6.78 -10.32
N ARG A 125 3.14 -6.65 -10.44
CA ARG A 125 4.07 -7.79 -10.45
C ARG A 125 4.02 -8.59 -9.15
N HIS A 126 3.91 -7.90 -8.02
CA HIS A 126 3.92 -8.51 -6.69
C HIS A 126 2.52 -8.67 -6.08
N TRP A 127 1.47 -8.54 -6.88
CA TRP A 127 0.09 -8.50 -6.38
C TRP A 127 -0.27 -9.73 -5.56
N ASN A 128 0.07 -10.94 -6.00
CA ASN A 128 -0.27 -12.16 -5.26
C ASN A 128 0.34 -12.18 -3.84
N ARG A 129 1.48 -11.51 -3.64
CA ARG A 129 2.10 -11.37 -2.32
C ARG A 129 1.35 -10.32 -1.49
N ILE A 130 1.05 -9.16 -2.09
CA ILE A 130 0.24 -8.09 -1.48
C ILE A 130 -1.13 -8.61 -1.05
N ASP A 131 -1.86 -9.29 -1.94
CA ASP A 131 -3.19 -9.85 -1.69
C ASP A 131 -3.20 -10.81 -0.49
N ARG A 132 -2.22 -11.72 -0.44
CA ARG A 132 -2.08 -12.66 0.68
C ARG A 132 -1.71 -11.96 1.98
N ALA A 133 -0.81 -10.97 1.93
CA ALA A 133 -0.45 -10.18 3.09
C ALA A 133 -1.65 -9.36 3.58
N GLY A 134 -2.39 -8.70 2.69
CA GLY A 134 -3.60 -7.95 2.99
C GLY A 134 -4.67 -8.81 3.64
N HIS A 135 -4.97 -10.00 3.10
CA HIS A 135 -5.90 -10.94 3.74
C HIS A 135 -5.43 -11.37 5.13
N ARG A 136 -4.14 -11.68 5.30
CA ARG A 136 -3.60 -12.07 6.62
C ARG A 136 -3.64 -10.91 7.61
N LEU A 137 -3.37 -9.68 7.15
CA LEU A 137 -3.41 -8.48 7.97
C LEU A 137 -4.85 -8.19 8.40
N TYR A 138 -5.81 -8.24 7.46
CA TYR A 138 -7.24 -8.13 7.73
C TYR A 138 -7.70 -9.12 8.81
N SER A 139 -7.30 -10.39 8.71
CA SER A 139 -7.74 -11.41 9.67
C SER A 139 -7.04 -11.35 11.04
N ARG A 140 -5.85 -10.73 11.15
CA ARG A 140 -5.01 -10.81 12.35
C ARG A 140 -4.74 -9.47 13.03
N GLY A 141 -5.02 -8.36 12.36
CA GLY A 141 -4.69 -7.00 12.80
C GLY A 141 -3.19 -6.67 12.84
N ARG A 142 -2.29 -7.64 12.60
CA ARG A 142 -0.84 -7.43 12.58
C ARG A 142 -0.08 -8.45 11.76
N LEU A 143 1.03 -8.03 11.16
CA LEU A 143 2.03 -8.88 10.52
C LEU A 143 3.44 -8.39 10.84
N SER A 144 4.37 -9.33 11.07
CA SER A 144 5.80 -9.02 11.12
C SER A 144 6.37 -8.86 9.70
N GLY A 145 7.50 -8.17 9.57
CA GLY A 145 8.17 -8.03 8.28
C GLY A 145 8.52 -9.35 7.59
N SER A 146 8.83 -10.39 8.37
CA SER A 146 9.09 -11.75 7.87
C SER A 146 7.86 -12.47 7.30
N ALA A 147 6.66 -11.95 7.54
CA ALA A 147 5.39 -12.53 7.11
C ALA A 147 4.79 -11.83 5.88
N LEU A 148 5.44 -10.76 5.40
CA LEU A 148 5.12 -10.02 4.18
C LEU A 148 5.73 -10.71 2.97
#